data_AF-A0A924RNG3-F1
#
_entry.id   AF-A0A924RNG3-F1
#
_cell.length_a   1.000
_cell.length_b   1.000
_cell.length_c   1.000
_cell.angle_alpha   90.00
_cell.angle_beta   90.00
_cell.angle_gamma   90.00
#
_symmetry.space_group_name_H-M   'P 1'
#
loop_
_entity.id
_entity.type
_entity.pdbx_description
1 polymer ?
#
loop_
_entity_poly.entity_id
_entity_poly.type
_entity_poly.pdbx_seq_one_letter_code
_entity_poly.pdbx_strand_id
1 'polypeptide(L)'
;MINTRSFLNLMGDFHIKKIILPSGKSVEIVYFHAEDALLEDTGGDVNLEACPECTSDLVYPVSWRETEDDSWEIELRCPNCEWAERGIHRHTDVERFDEVLNRGTDRLIDDLEQLTKANMEA
;
A
#
# COMPACT_ATOMS: atom_id res chain seq x y z
N MET A 1 21.61 26.59 -33.67
CA MET A 1 21.98 26.57 -32.24
C MET A 1 20.75 26.95 -31.45
N ILE A 2 20.01 25.97 -30.94
CA ILE A 2 18.79 26.19 -30.15
C ILE A 2 19.12 25.90 -28.69
N ASN A 3 18.63 26.80 -27.86
CA ASN A 3 19.08 27.18 -26.54
C ASN A 3 18.62 26.19 -25.45
N THR A 4 19.56 25.75 -24.62
CA THR A 4 19.33 24.94 -23.42
C THR A 4 18.81 25.85 -22.31
N ARG A 5 17.51 25.83 -22.02
CA ARG A 5 16.87 26.17 -20.73
C ARG A 5 15.37 26.43 -20.93
N SER A 6 14.53 25.47 -20.52
CA SER A 6 13.24 25.68 -19.85
C SER A 6 12.50 24.35 -19.78
N PHE A 7 12.83 23.53 -18.79
CA PHE A 7 12.06 22.35 -18.39
C PHE A 7 11.55 22.48 -16.94
N LEU A 8 11.64 23.67 -16.34
CA LEU A 8 11.19 23.94 -14.97
C LEU A 8 9.90 24.78 -15.04
N ASN A 9 8.76 24.10 -15.12
CA ASN A 9 7.51 24.54 -14.50
C ASN A 9 6.41 23.54 -14.83
N LEU A 10 6.41 22.41 -14.13
CA LEU A 10 5.24 21.63 -13.82
C LEU A 10 5.55 20.79 -12.58
N MET A 11 4.57 20.68 -11.67
CA MET A 11 4.40 19.61 -10.68
C MET A 11 4.96 19.83 -9.26
N GLY A 12 4.02 20.13 -8.34
CA GLY A 12 3.92 19.62 -6.97
C GLY A 12 5.00 20.02 -5.97
N ASP A 13 4.60 20.50 -4.79
CA ASP A 13 5.50 20.59 -3.65
C ASP A 13 5.94 19.15 -3.27
N PHE A 14 7.17 18.78 -3.64
CA PHE A 14 7.80 17.55 -3.16
C PHE A 14 8.86 17.90 -2.13
N HIS A 15 8.86 17.21 -0.99
CA HIS A 15 9.89 17.37 0.02
C HIS A 15 10.89 16.21 -0.05
N ILE A 16 12.18 16.53 -0.06
CA ILE A 16 13.26 15.53 -0.12
C ILE A 16 13.93 15.44 1.24
N LYS A 17 13.94 14.24 1.84
CA LYS A 17 14.68 13.96 3.08
C LYS A 17 15.85 13.01 2.80
N LYS A 18 17.06 13.50 3.05
CA LYS A 18 18.28 12.71 2.94
C LYS A 18 18.64 12.09 4.29
N ILE A 19 18.87 10.78 4.31
CA ILE A 19 19.39 10.06 5.48
C ILE A 19 20.69 9.35 5.14
N ILE A 20 21.60 9.27 6.12
CA ILE A 20 22.87 8.55 6.00
C ILE A 20 22.78 7.29 6.85
N LEU A 21 23.00 6.14 6.21
CA LEU A 21 23.02 4.85 6.88
C LEU A 21 24.37 4.66 7.61
N PRO A 22 24.44 3.80 8.65
CA PRO A 22 25.69 3.46 9.34
C PRO A 22 26.79 2.92 8.41
N SER A 23 26.41 2.42 7.23
CA SER A 23 27.31 1.97 6.17
C SER A 23 27.92 3.10 5.33
N GLY A 24 27.57 4.37 5.61
CA GLY A 24 28.03 5.54 4.86
C GLY A 24 27.25 5.81 3.57
N LYS A 25 26.28 4.95 3.21
CA LYS A 25 25.42 5.14 2.04
C LYS A 25 24.34 6.18 2.34
N SER A 26 24.02 7.02 1.36
CA SER A 26 22.92 7.98 1.47
C SER A 26 21.68 7.48 0.75
N VAL A 27 20.52 7.58 1.41
CA VAL A 27 19.21 7.36 0.80
C VAL A 27 18.47 8.69 0.74
N GLU A 28 17.88 9.00 -0.41
CA GLU A 28 17.04 10.19 -0.63
C GLU A 28 15.59 9.72 -0.73
N ILE A 29 14.76 10.20 0.19
CA ILE A 29 13.33 9.92 0.22
C ILE A 29 12.63 11.12 -0.40
N VAL A 30 11.85 10.90 -1.44
CA VAL A 30 11.03 11.92 -2.11
C VAL A 30 9.60 11.71 -1.67
N TYR A 31 9.03 12.70 -0.99
CA TYR A 31 7.63 12.70 -0.59
C TYR A 31 6.86 13.61 -1.54
N PHE A 32 5.80 13.09 -2.15
CA PHE A 32 4.89 13.84 -3.00
C PHE A 32 3.65 14.23 -2.18
N HIS A 33 3.25 15.51 -2.18
CA HIS A 33 1.99 15.93 -1.58
C HIS A 33 0.85 15.73 -2.59
N ALA A 34 -0.05 14.78 -2.29
CA ALA A 34 -1.23 14.48 -3.07
C ALA A 34 -2.33 15.53 -2.82
N GLU A 35 -2.17 16.75 -3.33
CA GLU A 35 -3.18 17.81 -3.16
C GLU A 35 -4.05 18.07 -4.41
N ASP A 36 -3.77 17.41 -5.55
CA ASP A 36 -4.49 17.66 -6.81
C ASP A 36 -5.32 16.48 -7.35
N ALA A 37 -5.57 15.42 -6.56
CA ALA A 37 -6.31 14.22 -7.01
C ALA A 37 -7.82 14.23 -6.70
N LEU A 38 -8.51 15.38 -6.78
CA LEU A 38 -9.98 15.44 -6.67
C LEU A 38 -10.66 15.20 -8.03
N LEU A 39 -10.40 14.05 -8.64
CA LEU A 39 -11.25 13.54 -9.72
C LEU A 39 -12.40 12.73 -9.09
N GLU A 40 -13.63 13.17 -9.34
CA GLU A 40 -14.84 12.52 -8.86
C GLU A 40 -14.88 11.04 -9.29
N ASP A 41 -14.85 10.16 -8.31
CA ASP A 41 -14.85 8.71 -8.46
C ASP A 41 -16.26 8.20 -8.79
N THR A 42 -16.46 7.73 -10.03
CA THR A 42 -17.60 6.88 -10.40
C THR A 42 -17.16 5.44 -10.71
N GLY A 43 -15.96 5.03 -10.26
CA GLY A 43 -15.46 3.67 -10.35
C GLY A 43 -15.94 2.88 -9.15
N GLY A 44 -16.71 1.81 -9.38
CA GLY A 44 -17.33 1.01 -8.33
C GLY A 44 -16.34 0.57 -7.23
N ASP A 45 -16.83 0.54 -6.00
CA ASP A 45 -16.10 0.14 -4.80
C ASP A 45 -15.50 -1.27 -4.97
N VAL A 46 -14.19 -1.35 -5.18
CA VAL A 46 -13.48 -2.64 -5.33
C VAL A 46 -13.07 -3.14 -3.95
N ASN A 47 -13.79 -4.14 -3.44
CA ASN A 47 -13.45 -4.80 -2.18
C ASN A 47 -12.30 -5.81 -2.40
N LEU A 48 -11.11 -5.46 -1.93
CA LEU A 48 -9.89 -6.29 -2.06
C LEU A 48 -9.71 -7.21 -0.85
N GLU A 49 -10.37 -6.91 0.25
CA GLU A 49 -10.27 -7.64 1.50
C GLU A 49 -11.13 -8.92 1.55
N ALA A 50 -12.17 -9.02 0.72
CA ALA A 50 -13.08 -10.17 0.69
C ALA A 50 -12.79 -11.12 -0.47
N CYS A 51 -12.70 -12.41 -0.17
CA CYS A 51 -12.54 -13.45 -1.17
C CYS A 51 -13.83 -13.63 -1.98
N PRO A 52 -13.78 -13.57 -3.32
CA PRO A 52 -14.99 -13.72 -4.14
C PRO A 52 -15.58 -15.15 -4.11
N GLU A 53 -14.76 -16.15 -3.78
CA GLU A 53 -15.17 -17.57 -3.79
C GLU A 53 -15.77 -18.03 -2.45
N CYS A 54 -15.14 -17.66 -1.34
CA CYS A 54 -15.53 -18.14 -0.01
C CYS A 54 -15.97 -17.05 0.96
N THR A 55 -16.01 -15.79 0.53
CA THR A 55 -16.45 -14.62 1.31
C THR A 55 -15.64 -14.31 2.57
N SER A 56 -14.53 -15.01 2.79
CA SER A 56 -13.60 -14.73 3.89
C SER A 56 -12.92 -13.38 3.69
N ASP A 57 -12.72 -12.65 4.79
CA ASP A 57 -12.00 -11.38 4.90
C ASP A 57 -10.48 -11.54 5.12
N LEU A 58 -9.96 -12.76 4.94
CA LEU A 58 -8.55 -13.10 5.14
C LEU A 58 -7.73 -13.00 3.85
N VAL A 59 -8.24 -12.33 2.82
CA VAL A 59 -7.48 -12.13 1.58
C VAL A 59 -6.24 -11.31 1.91
N TYR A 60 -5.09 -11.78 1.45
CA TYR A 60 -3.82 -11.11 1.64
C TYR A 60 -3.05 -11.02 0.33
N PRO A 61 -2.21 -10.00 0.17
CA PRO A 61 -1.40 -9.84 -1.02
C PRO A 61 -0.13 -10.68 -0.93
N VAL A 62 0.23 -11.32 -2.04
CA VAL A 62 1.48 -12.08 -2.20
C VAL A 62 2.54 -11.32 -2.99
N SER A 63 2.14 -10.35 -3.81
CA SER A 63 3.06 -9.45 -4.50
C SER A 63 2.42 -8.10 -4.79
N TRP A 64 3.28 -7.07 -4.89
CA TRP A 64 2.92 -5.69 -5.18
C TRP A 64 3.91 -5.15 -6.19
N ARG A 65 3.41 -4.47 -7.22
CA ARG A 65 4.24 -3.80 -8.20
C ARG A 65 3.55 -2.51 -8.64
N GLU A 66 4.21 -1.39 -8.39
CA GLU A 66 3.79 -0.10 -8.93
C GLU A 66 3.82 -0.16 -10.47
N THR A 67 2.79 0.40 -11.08
CA THR A 67 2.67 0.51 -12.54
C THR A 67 2.58 1.98 -12.94
N GLU A 68 2.42 2.24 -14.23
CA GLU A 68 2.22 3.60 -14.72
C GLU A 68 0.82 4.11 -14.28
N ASP A 69 0.61 5.43 -14.30
CA ASP A 69 -0.69 6.06 -14.04
C ASP A 69 -1.29 5.84 -12.61
N ASP A 70 -0.46 5.92 -11.57
CA ASP A 70 -0.90 5.88 -10.15
C ASP A 70 -1.73 4.62 -9.80
N SER A 71 -1.29 3.50 -10.35
CA SER A 71 -1.94 2.21 -10.20
C SER A 71 -0.95 1.10 -9.87
N TRP A 72 -1.45 0.05 -9.23
CA TRP A 72 -0.66 -1.04 -8.66
C TRP A 72 -1.15 -2.37 -9.21
N GLU A 73 -0.21 -3.18 -9.66
CA GLU A 73 -0.45 -4.60 -9.89
C GLU A 73 -0.28 -5.35 -8.57
N ILE A 74 -1.34 -6.01 -8.13
CA ILE A 74 -1.35 -6.80 -6.91
C ILE A 74 -1.76 -8.22 -7.23
N GLU A 75 -1.04 -9.18 -6.68
CA GLU A 75 -1.49 -10.58 -6.64
C GLU A 75 -2.05 -10.87 -5.25
N LEU A 76 -3.31 -11.27 -5.18
CA LEU A 76 -4.06 -11.59 -3.97
C LEU A 76 -4.20 -13.11 -3.83
N ARG A 77 -4.26 -13.58 -2.59
CA ARG A 77 -4.55 -14.97 -2.26
C ARG A 77 -5.48 -15.08 -1.06
N CYS A 78 -6.42 -16.02 -1.12
CA CYS A 78 -7.24 -16.43 0.02
C CYS A 78 -6.61 -17.64 0.71
N PRO A 79 -6.33 -17.59 2.03
CA PRO A 79 -5.79 -18.72 2.77
C PRO A 79 -6.84 -19.81 3.04
N ASN A 80 -8.13 -19.50 2.95
CA ASN A 80 -9.22 -20.43 3.27
C ASN A 80 -9.58 -21.37 2.11
N CYS A 81 -9.61 -20.86 0.88
CA CYS A 81 -9.99 -21.64 -0.32
C CYS A 81 -8.92 -21.66 -1.41
N GLU A 82 -7.75 -21.07 -1.16
CA GLU A 82 -6.61 -20.99 -2.08
C GLU A 82 -6.85 -20.22 -3.38
N TRP A 83 -7.99 -19.54 -3.53
CA TRP A 83 -8.21 -18.59 -4.62
C TRP A 83 -7.04 -17.61 -4.71
N ALA A 84 -6.60 -17.33 -5.94
CA ALA A 84 -5.58 -16.34 -6.22
C ALA A 84 -5.92 -15.58 -7.51
N GLU A 85 -5.68 -14.28 -7.51
CA GLU A 85 -5.92 -13.41 -8.66
C GLU A 85 -4.85 -12.33 -8.72
N ARG A 86 -4.46 -11.93 -9.93
CA ARG A 86 -3.61 -10.76 -10.17
C ARG A 86 -4.42 -9.70 -10.89
N GLY A 87 -4.45 -8.49 -10.34
CA GLY A 87 -5.23 -7.37 -10.85
C GLY A 87 -4.46 -6.04 -10.81
N ILE A 88 -4.89 -5.08 -11.62
CA ILE A 88 -4.46 -3.68 -11.53
C ILE A 88 -5.49 -2.91 -10.72
N HIS A 89 -5.05 -2.21 -9.69
CA HIS A 89 -5.89 -1.48 -8.75
C HIS A 89 -5.39 -0.05 -8.62
N ARG A 90 -6.29 0.91 -8.39
CA ARG A 90 -5.92 2.32 -8.22
C ARG A 90 -5.24 2.51 -6.88
N HIS A 91 -4.38 3.51 -6.78
CA HIS A 91 -3.69 3.84 -5.54
C HIS A 91 -4.64 3.95 -4.33
N THR A 92 -5.80 4.62 -4.48
CA THR A 92 -6.80 4.79 -3.41
C THR A 92 -7.38 3.47 -2.89
N ASP A 93 -7.67 2.53 -3.80
CA ASP A 93 -8.21 1.20 -3.44
C ASP A 93 -7.16 0.41 -2.65
N VAL A 94 -5.90 0.58 -3.04
CA VAL A 94 -4.73 -0.09 -2.46
C VAL A 94 -4.35 0.48 -1.09
N GLU A 95 -4.41 1.79 -0.90
CA GLU A 95 -4.20 2.41 0.41
C GLU A 95 -5.26 1.96 1.42
N ARG A 96 -6.53 1.94 1.02
CA ARG A 96 -7.60 1.41 1.87
C ARG A 96 -7.35 -0.03 2.26
N PHE A 97 -6.90 -0.85 1.32
CA PHE A 97 -6.57 -2.25 1.60
C PHE A 97 -5.37 -2.38 2.56
N ASP A 98 -4.33 -1.57 2.40
CA ASP A 98 -3.20 -1.52 3.33
C ASP A 98 -3.64 -1.18 4.77
N GLU A 99 -4.55 -0.22 4.93
CA GLU A 99 -5.12 0.09 6.24
C GLU A 99 -5.88 -1.09 6.85
N VAL A 100 -6.60 -1.88 6.05
CA VAL A 100 -7.27 -3.10 6.52
C VAL A 100 -6.25 -4.10 7.04
N LEU A 101 -5.15 -4.32 6.31
CA LEU A 101 -4.08 -5.24 6.69
C LEU A 101 -3.35 -4.79 7.97
N ASN A 102 -3.08 -3.50 8.11
CA ASN A 102 -2.47 -2.93 9.31
C ASN A 102 -3.39 -3.13 10.53
N ARG A 103 -4.69 -2.82 10.41
CA ARG A 103 -5.67 -3.10 11.48
C ARG A 103 -5.74 -4.58 11.84
N GLY A 104 -5.62 -5.47 10.86
CA GLY A 104 -5.57 -6.92 11.10
C GLY A 104 -4.32 -7.32 11.89
N THR A 105 -3.17 -6.76 11.53
CA THR A 105 -1.89 -7.00 12.21
C THR A 105 -1.91 -6.53 13.65
N ASP A 106 -2.44 -5.32 13.92
CA ASP A 106 -2.56 -4.78 15.27
C ASP A 106 -3.38 -5.71 16.17
N ARG A 107 -4.51 -6.23 15.67
CA ARG A 107 -5.32 -7.21 16.43
C ARG A 107 -4.57 -8.49 16.74
N LEU A 108 -3.79 -9.01 15.79
CA LEU A 108 -2.99 -10.22 16.00
C LEU A 108 -1.90 -10.01 17.06
N ILE A 109 -1.30 -8.81 17.10
CA ILE A 109 -0.32 -8.43 18.13
C ILE A 109 -1.00 -8.36 19.50
N ASP A 110 -2.12 -7.66 19.60
CA ASP A 110 -2.89 -7.53 20.85
C ASP A 110 -3.29 -8.91 21.40
N ASP A 111 -3.81 -9.78 20.54
CA ASP A 111 -4.21 -11.15 20.92
C ASP A 111 -3.00 -11.98 21.40
N LEU A 112 -1.86 -11.87 20.72
CA LEU A 112 -0.63 -12.55 21.10
C LEU A 112 -0.12 -12.09 22.47
N GLU A 113 -0.15 -10.79 22.75
CA GLU A 113 0.23 -10.22 24.04
C GLU A 113 -0.66 -10.74 25.18
N GLN A 114 -1.98 -10.77 24.95
CA GLN A 114 -2.94 -11.28 25.92
C GLN A 114 -2.72 -12.76 26.23
N LEU A 115 -2.51 -13.59 25.20
CA LEU A 115 -2.23 -15.03 25.38
C LEU A 115 -0.92 -15.27 26.10
N THR A 116 0.12 -14.49 25.78
CA THR A 116 1.43 -14.59 26.44
C THR A 116 1.31 -14.27 27.92
N LYS A 117 0.58 -13.21 28.27
CA LYS A 117 0.31 -12.85 29.67
C LYS A 117 -0.46 -13.95 30.40
N ALA A 118 -1.54 -14.46 29.81
CA ALA A 118 -2.34 -15.53 30.41
C ALA A 118 -1.53 -16.81 30.65
N ASN A 119 -0.61 -17.15 29.74
CA ASN A 119 0.27 -18.30 29.90
C ASN A 119 1.34 -18.12 30.99
N MET A 120 1.78 -16.88 31.26
CA MET A 120 2.79 -16.58 32.29
C MET A 120 2.20 -16.38 33.69
N GLU A 121 0.91 -16.09 33.78
CA GLU A 121 0.17 -15.93 35.05
C GLU A 121 -0.43 -17.27 35.57
N ALA A 122 -0.30 -18.35 34.79
CA ALA A 122 -0.75 -19.71 35.12
C ALA A 122 0.38 -20.56 35.71
#